data_AF-A0A7X3MPU0-F1
#
_entry.id   AF-A0A7X3MPU0-F1
#
_cell.length_a   1.000
_cell.length_b   1.000
_cell.length_c   1.000
_cell.angle_alpha   90.00
_cell.angle_beta   90.00
_cell.angle_gamma   90.00
#
_symmetry.space_group_name_H-M   'P 1'
#
loop_
_entity.id
_entity.type
_entity.pdbx_description
1 polymer ?
#
loop_
_entity_poly.entity_id
_entity_poly.type
_entity_poly.pdbx_seq_one_letter_code
_entity_poly.pdbx_strand_id
1 'polypeptide(L)'
;MLTNNTEADIANQIIIQRLVRHYLSEPDREVWTIEGACITPRQIGSRYGIPRDAVTWSYLFEHPDLAWSFRVRAVWRNGDLMQPWATHTVIEAYYDDEDRYGGSDGTRLAVHEWLRSLDL
;
A
#
# COMPACT_ATOMS: atom_id res chain seq x y z
N MET A 1 9.53 21.26 15.65
CA MET A 1 8.29 20.96 14.91
C MET A 1 8.51 19.63 14.20
N LEU A 2 7.88 18.55 14.67
CA LEU A 2 8.05 17.17 14.15
C LEU A 2 6.70 16.39 14.14
N THR A 3 5.58 17.11 14.23
CA THR A 3 4.26 16.52 14.54
C THR A 3 3.48 16.04 13.30
N ASN A 4 3.74 16.59 12.11
CA ASN A 4 2.93 16.31 10.92
C ASN A 4 3.26 14.96 10.26
N ASN A 5 4.43 14.38 10.56
CA ASN A 5 4.91 13.16 9.89
C ASN A 5 4.16 11.90 10.35
N THR A 6 3.68 11.87 11.59
CA THR A 6 2.98 10.69 12.13
C THR A 6 1.51 10.65 11.70
N GLU A 7 0.86 11.81 11.56
CA GLU A 7 -0.56 11.90 11.20
C GLU A 7 -0.83 11.45 9.76
N ALA A 8 0.00 11.90 8.82
CA ALA A 8 -0.10 11.48 7.42
C ALA A 8 0.14 9.98 7.28
N ASP A 9 1.06 9.39 8.05
CA ASP A 9 1.25 7.93 8.02
C ASP A 9 0.00 7.19 8.51
N ILE A 10 -0.55 7.58 9.66
CA ILE A 10 -1.78 6.97 10.20
C ILE A 10 -2.92 7.08 9.18
N ALA A 11 -3.09 8.24 8.55
CA ALA A 11 -4.09 8.43 7.51
C ALA A 11 -3.84 7.50 6.31
N ASN A 12 -2.60 7.42 5.83
CA ASN A 12 -2.23 6.53 4.71
C ASN A 12 -2.53 5.06 5.04
N GLN A 13 -2.21 4.62 6.26
CA GLN A 13 -2.49 3.27 6.73
C GLN A 13 -4.00 2.96 6.76
N ILE A 14 -4.86 3.95 7.02
CA ILE A 14 -6.32 3.76 6.99
C ILE A 14 -6.84 3.75 5.54
N ILE A 15 -6.38 4.69 4.72
CA ILE A 15 -6.85 4.83 3.33
C ILE A 15 -6.42 3.60 2.51
N ILE A 16 -5.20 3.10 2.71
CA ILE A 16 -4.71 1.93 1.97
C ILE A 16 -5.51 0.67 2.27
N GLN A 17 -6.04 0.50 3.50
CA GLN A 17 -6.90 -0.62 3.83
C GLN A 17 -8.19 -0.59 2.99
N ARG A 18 -8.73 0.60 2.74
CA ARG A 18 -9.91 0.77 1.88
C ARG A 18 -9.55 0.50 0.42
N LEU A 19 -8.46 1.10 -0.07
CA LEU A 19 -7.98 0.90 -1.44
C LEU A 19 -7.77 -0.58 -1.76
N VAL A 20 -7.00 -1.29 -0.93
CA VAL A 20 -6.69 -2.71 -1.13
C VAL A 20 -7.98 -3.55 -1.15
N ARG A 21 -8.92 -3.25 -0.25
CA ARG A 21 -10.20 -3.98 -0.17
C ARG A 21 -11.10 -3.71 -1.39
N HIS A 22 -11.13 -2.47 -1.88
CA HIS A 22 -12.02 -2.07 -2.96
C HIS A 22 -11.48 -2.40 -4.36
N TYR A 23 -10.17 -2.26 -4.57
CA TYR A 23 -9.56 -2.33 -5.90
C TYR A 23 -8.72 -3.59 -6.15
N LEU A 24 -8.22 -4.26 -5.10
CA LEU A 24 -7.28 -5.39 -5.21
C LEU A 24 -7.87 -6.74 -4.76
N SER A 25 -9.19 -6.86 -4.70
CA SER A 25 -9.90 -8.09 -4.29
C SER A 25 -9.91 -9.20 -5.34
N GLU A 26 -9.39 -8.95 -6.55
CA GLU A 26 -9.38 -9.92 -7.65
C GLU A 26 -7.98 -10.46 -7.93
N PRO A 27 -7.65 -11.71 -7.55
CA PRO A 27 -6.31 -12.26 -7.67
C PRO A 27 -5.84 -12.57 -9.11
N ASP A 28 -6.74 -12.51 -10.11
CA ASP A 28 -6.45 -12.87 -11.50
C ASP A 28 -5.93 -11.70 -12.35
N ARG A 29 -5.76 -10.51 -11.77
CA ARG A 29 -5.24 -9.33 -12.48
C ARG A 29 -3.73 -9.20 -12.26
N GLU A 30 -2.96 -9.34 -13.34
CA GLU A 30 -1.49 -9.27 -13.29
C GLU A 30 -0.98 -7.87 -12.92
N VAL A 31 -1.67 -6.81 -13.37
CA VAL A 31 -1.29 -5.42 -13.12
C VAL A 31 -2.55 -4.56 -12.97
N TRP A 32 -2.58 -3.71 -11.95
CA TRP A 32 -3.58 -2.64 -11.84
C TRP A 32 -2.93 -1.30 -12.15
N THR A 33 -3.73 -0.41 -12.73
CA THR A 33 -3.42 1.02 -12.82
C THR A 33 -4.53 1.79 -12.13
N ILE A 34 -4.15 2.66 -11.19
CA ILE A 34 -5.07 3.52 -10.44
C ILE A 34 -4.47 4.93 -10.46
N GLU A 35 -5.16 5.87 -11.10
CA GLU A 35 -4.79 7.30 -11.12
C GLU A 35 -3.27 7.53 -11.31
N GLY A 36 -2.71 7.00 -12.40
CA GLY A 36 -1.30 7.15 -12.75
C GLY A 36 -0.32 6.21 -12.03
N ALA A 37 -0.74 5.53 -10.96
CA ALA A 37 0.08 4.54 -10.28
C ALA A 37 -0.13 3.12 -10.85
N CYS A 38 0.97 2.43 -11.14
CA CYS A 38 1.02 1.02 -11.49
C CYS A 38 1.16 0.18 -10.22
N ILE A 39 0.46 -0.95 -10.16
CA ILE A 39 0.46 -1.85 -9.01
C ILE A 39 0.92 -3.24 -9.45
N THR A 40 2.04 -3.67 -8.89
CA THR A 40 2.65 -4.98 -9.16
C THR A 40 2.46 -5.90 -7.95
N PRO A 41 1.65 -6.97 -8.06
CA PRO A 41 1.48 -7.93 -6.98
C PRO A 41 2.62 -8.96 -6.96
N ARG A 42 3.02 -9.36 -5.75
CA ARG A 42 3.91 -10.50 -5.53
C ARG A 42 3.46 -11.28 -4.32
N GLN A 43 3.16 -12.56 -4.51
CA GLN A 43 2.90 -13.46 -3.38
C GLN A 43 4.20 -13.63 -2.59
N ILE A 44 4.11 -13.47 -1.27
CA ILE A 44 5.22 -13.66 -0.34
C ILE A 44 4.89 -14.79 0.65
N GLY A 45 5.92 -15.39 1.23
CA GLY A 45 5.78 -16.55 2.12
C GLY A 45 4.90 -16.28 3.35
N SER A 46 4.47 -17.36 4.01
CA SER A 46 3.62 -17.29 5.19
C SER A 46 4.32 -16.56 6.35
N ARG A 47 3.62 -15.63 7.00
CA ARG A 47 4.08 -15.00 8.25
C ARG A 47 3.86 -15.91 9.46
N TYR A 48 4.62 -15.69 10.51
CA TYR A 48 4.31 -16.24 11.82
C TYR A 48 2.98 -15.65 12.34
N GLY A 49 2.14 -16.49 12.93
CA GLY A 49 0.88 -16.04 13.56
C GLY A 49 -0.29 -15.82 12.59
N ILE A 50 -0.19 -16.20 11.31
CA ILE A 50 -1.34 -16.23 10.40
C ILE A 50 -1.80 -17.68 10.12
N PRO A 51 -3.10 -17.91 9.84
CA PRO A 51 -3.61 -19.23 9.45
C PRO A 51 -2.88 -19.81 8.24
N ARG A 52 -2.78 -21.14 8.18
CA ARG A 52 -2.08 -21.86 7.09
C ARG A 52 -2.72 -21.68 5.72
N ASP A 53 -4.02 -21.45 5.69
CA ASP A 53 -4.84 -21.19 4.51
C ASP A 53 -4.86 -19.71 4.10
N ALA A 54 -4.15 -18.84 4.83
CA ALA A 54 -3.99 -17.45 4.47
C ALA A 54 -2.79 -17.24 3.54
N VAL A 55 -2.91 -16.30 2.62
CA VAL A 55 -1.89 -15.93 1.64
C VAL A 55 -1.46 -14.49 1.87
N THR A 56 -0.15 -14.25 1.93
CA THR A 56 0.39 -12.90 2.08
C THR A 56 0.85 -12.39 0.72
N TRP A 57 0.46 -11.17 0.39
CA TRP A 57 0.84 -10.47 -0.83
C TRP A 57 1.60 -9.19 -0.48
N SER A 58 2.63 -8.90 -1.28
CA SER A 58 3.29 -7.61 -1.33
C SER A 58 2.89 -6.93 -2.63
N TYR A 59 2.37 -5.72 -2.53
CA TYR A 59 1.98 -4.87 -3.64
C TYR A 59 2.97 -3.71 -3.71
N LEU A 60 3.65 -3.56 -4.84
CA LEU A 60 4.46 -2.38 -5.12
C LEU A 60 3.62 -1.42 -5.95
N PHE A 61 3.42 -0.22 -5.42
CA PHE A 61 2.78 0.90 -6.10
C PHE A 61 3.87 1.82 -6.63
N GLU A 62 3.83 2.12 -7.93
CA GLU A 62 4.84 2.93 -8.62
C GLU A 62 4.12 4.01 -9.42
N HIS A 63 4.43 5.28 -9.16
CA HIS A 63 3.89 6.39 -9.92
C HIS A 63 5.00 7.01 -10.78
N PRO A 64 5.18 6.58 -12.04
CA PRO A 64 6.33 6.97 -12.85
C PRO A 64 6.42 8.49 -13.08
N ASP A 65 5.28 9.16 -13.31
CA ASP A 65 5.29 10.61 -13.57
C ASP A 65 5.69 11.43 -12.34
N LEU A 66 5.27 10.97 -11.15
CA LEU A 66 5.58 11.61 -9.88
C LEU A 66 6.90 11.10 -9.28
N ALA A 67 7.49 10.03 -9.82
CA ALA A 67 8.75 9.43 -9.41
C ALA A 67 8.79 9.03 -7.92
N TRP A 68 7.72 8.40 -7.45
CA TRP A 68 7.71 7.74 -6.15
C TRP A 68 7.17 6.32 -6.25
N SER A 69 7.56 5.50 -5.28
CA SER A 69 6.97 4.18 -5.07
C SER A 69 6.71 3.92 -3.58
N PHE A 70 5.76 3.04 -3.27
CA PHE A 70 5.54 2.55 -1.92
C PHE A 70 5.11 1.09 -1.91
N ARG A 71 5.46 0.38 -0.82
CA ARG A 71 5.17 -1.04 -0.67
C ARG A 71 4.08 -1.27 0.35
N VAL A 72 3.09 -2.05 -0.03
CA VAL A 72 2.00 -2.49 0.84
C VAL A 72 2.09 -3.99 1.01
N ARG A 73 1.89 -4.46 2.23
CA ARG A 73 1.63 -5.87 2.49
C ARG A 73 0.18 -6.05 2.87
N ALA A 74 -0.49 -7.04 2.29
CA ALA A 74 -1.84 -7.45 2.68
C ALA A 74 -1.93 -8.98 2.83
N VAL A 75 -2.74 -9.43 3.80
CA VAL A 75 -3.02 -10.86 4.02
C VAL A 75 -4.45 -11.14 3.59
N TRP A 76 -4.61 -12.17 2.77
CA TRP A 76 -5.89 -12.61 2.22
C TRP A 76 -6.19 -14.02 2.72
N ARG A 77 -7.46 -14.30 2.99
CA ARG A 77 -7.93 -15.62 3.37
C ARG A 77 -9.30 -15.85 2.78
N ASN A 78 -9.47 -16.94 2.03
CA ASN A 78 -10.72 -17.30 1.35
C ASN A 78 -11.25 -16.19 0.40
N GLY A 79 -10.36 -15.45 -0.26
CA GLY A 79 -10.74 -14.35 -1.17
C GLY A 79 -10.99 -13.01 -0.48
N ASP A 80 -11.00 -12.96 0.86
CA ASP A 80 -11.24 -11.75 1.63
C ASP A 80 -9.96 -11.19 2.26
N LEU A 81 -9.91 -9.86 2.41
CA LEU A 81 -8.85 -9.18 3.14
C LEU A 81 -8.96 -9.50 4.64
N MET A 82 -7.95 -10.18 5.19
CA MET A 82 -7.98 -10.75 6.52
C MET A 82 -8.02 -9.66 7.60
N GLN A 83 -8.95 -9.81 8.55
CA GLN A 83 -9.05 -8.97 9.75
C GLN A 83 -8.16 -9.50 10.89
N PRO A 84 -7.62 -8.63 11.78
CA PRO A 84 -7.77 -7.18 11.79
C PRO A 84 -6.92 -6.47 10.73
N TRP A 85 -7.53 -5.55 9.97
CA TRP A 85 -6.88 -4.91 8.83
C TRP A 85 -5.64 -4.10 9.21
N ALA A 86 -5.66 -3.41 10.35
CA ALA A 86 -4.52 -2.65 10.85
C ALA A 86 -3.26 -3.50 11.09
N THR A 87 -3.38 -4.83 11.22
CA THR A 87 -2.24 -5.75 11.39
C THR A 87 -1.87 -6.45 10.09
N HIS A 88 -2.88 -6.74 9.27
CA HIS A 88 -2.74 -7.57 8.08
C HIS A 88 -2.55 -6.77 6.80
N THR A 89 -2.89 -5.48 6.79
CA THR A 89 -2.71 -4.56 5.67
C THR A 89 -1.94 -3.33 6.15
N VAL A 90 -0.70 -3.18 5.69
CA VAL A 90 0.18 -2.08 6.11
C VAL A 90 1.02 -1.58 4.95
N ILE A 91 1.29 -0.27 4.92
CA ILE A 91 2.41 0.29 4.14
C ILE A 91 3.68 -0.02 4.91
N GLU A 92 4.63 -0.70 4.27
CA GLU A 92 5.90 -1.13 4.86
C GLU A 92 7.03 -0.13 4.59
N ALA A 93 6.98 0.57 3.46
CA ALA A 93 8.04 1.50 3.06
C ALA A 93 7.55 2.48 1.99
N TYR A 94 8.21 3.63 1.95
CA TYR A 94 8.09 4.67 0.92
C TYR A 94 9.47 4.89 0.29
N TYR A 95 9.51 5.09 -1.02
CA TYR A 95 10.73 5.25 -1.80
C TYR A 95 10.66 6.51 -2.66
N ASP A 96 11.71 7.31 -2.60
CA ASP A 96 11.92 8.48 -3.45
C ASP A 96 12.77 8.02 -4.63
N ASP A 97 12.13 7.67 -5.75
CA ASP A 97 12.81 6.91 -6.82
C ASP A 97 13.81 7.78 -7.60
N GLU A 98 13.63 9.11 -7.57
CA GLU A 98 14.49 10.11 -8.23
C GLU A 98 14.94 11.25 -7.29
N ASP A 99 14.92 11.04 -5.97
CA ASP A 99 15.29 12.04 -4.95
C ASP A 99 14.52 13.40 -5.08
N ARG A 100 13.27 13.38 -5.56
CA ARG A 100 12.44 14.59 -5.78
C ARG A 100 11.77 15.11 -4.52
N TYR A 101 11.63 14.26 -3.50
CA TYR A 101 10.88 14.55 -2.29
C TYR A 101 11.75 14.69 -1.05
N GLY A 102 13.07 14.51 -1.17
CA GLY A 102 13.99 14.58 -0.04
C GLY A 102 13.94 13.32 0.83
N GLY A 103 13.62 12.18 0.22
CA GLY A 103 13.57 10.86 0.87
C GLY A 103 12.17 10.44 1.32
N SER A 104 12.12 9.34 2.08
CA SER A 104 10.88 8.62 2.42
C SER A 104 9.82 9.48 3.14
N ASP A 105 10.23 10.46 3.94
CA ASP A 105 9.31 11.36 4.62
C ASP A 105 8.57 12.30 3.68
N GLY A 106 9.25 12.83 2.67
CA GLY A 106 8.62 13.64 1.63
C GLY A 106 7.75 12.79 0.71
N THR A 107 8.24 11.60 0.34
CA THR A 107 7.44 10.64 -0.43
C THR A 107 6.15 10.28 0.29
N ARG A 108 6.20 10.08 1.62
CA ARG A 108 5.00 9.77 2.41
C ARG A 108 3.93 10.87 2.30
N LEU A 109 4.32 12.14 2.23
CA LEU A 109 3.39 13.24 2.01
C LEU A 109 2.86 13.26 0.56
N ALA A 110 3.69 12.98 -0.43
CA ALA A 110 3.23 12.87 -1.82
C ALA A 110 2.23 11.73 -2.01
N VAL A 111 2.52 10.57 -1.43
CA VAL A 111 1.60 9.41 -1.38
C VAL A 111 0.32 9.75 -0.63
N HIS A 112 0.41 10.54 0.44
CA HIS A 112 -0.79 10.99 1.17
C HIS A 112 -1.73 11.83 0.29
N GLU A 113 -1.17 12.80 -0.44
CA GLU A 113 -1.96 13.63 -1.36
C GLU A 113 -2.56 12.79 -2.50
N TRP A 114 -1.80 11.85 -3.06
CA TRP A 114 -2.32 10.92 -4.07
C TRP A 114 -3.45 10.04 -3.50
N LEU A 115 -3.25 9.38 -2.36
CA LEU A 115 -4.27 8.55 -1.71
C LEU A 115 -5.57 9.32 -1.40
N ARG A 116 -5.46 10.61 -1.07
CA ARG A 116 -6.63 11.48 -0.80
C ARG A 116 -7.35 11.95 -2.06
N SER A 117 -6.70 11.89 -3.21
CA SER A 117 -7.31 12.22 -4.49
C SER A 117 -8.18 11.09 -5.05
N LEU A 118 -8.00 9.87 -4.54
CA LEU A 118 -8.73 8.69 -4.97
C LEU A 118 -10.17 8.70 -4.43
N ASP A 119 -11.13 8.32 -5.28
CA ASP A 119 -12.52 8.08 -4.89
C ASP A 119 -12.65 6.66 -4.32
N LEU A 120 -12.55 6.53 -2.99
CA LEU A 120 -12.44 5.27 -2.23
C LEU A 120 -13.61 5.04 -1.25
#